data_AF-A0A9Q0EFQ6-F1
#
_entry.id   AF-A0A9Q0EFQ6-F1
#
_cell.length_a   1.000
_cell.length_b   1.000
_cell.length_c   1.000
_cell.angle_alpha   90.00
_cell.angle_beta   90.00
_cell.angle_gamma   90.00
#
_symmetry.space_group_name_H-M   'P 1'
#
loop_
_entity.id
_entity.type
_entity.pdbx_description
1 polymer ?
#
loop_
_entity_poly.entity_id
_entity_poly.type
_entity_poly.pdbx_seq_one_letter_code
_entity_poly.pdbx_strand_id
1 'polypeptide(L)'
;MPKRGKKQRKDCRIQDRAVEDSLVEFFRENEMLWNSQKTDYRNKAKRQRILETKATELEIEVDHLWTWFKSLRDMFTRLDKKKSGEGHQQLTEREMWIKAKFDFFHRVVNHRSKPVRSLKAIIAQTQGDLDEAERAAA
;
A
#
# COMPACT_ATOMS: atom_id res chain seq x y z
N MET A 1 5.81 13.31 32.61
CA MET A 1 4.96 13.21 31.40
C MET A 1 4.05 12.00 31.54
N PRO A 2 2.72 12.16 31.74
CA PRO A 2 1.83 11.01 31.81
C PRO A 2 1.80 10.30 30.44
N LYS A 3 2.16 9.01 30.42
CA LYS A 3 2.09 8.21 29.20
C LYS A 3 0.61 8.06 28.82
N ARG A 4 0.24 8.57 27.64
CA ARG A 4 -1.11 8.41 27.04
C ARG A 4 -1.53 6.94 27.17
N GLY A 5 -2.60 6.69 27.92
CA GLY A 5 -3.17 5.35 28.08
C GLY A 5 -3.50 4.74 26.71
N LYS A 6 -3.18 3.47 26.52
CA LYS A 6 -3.52 2.73 25.31
C LYS A 6 -5.05 2.60 25.26
N LYS A 7 -5.73 3.45 24.48
CA LYS A 7 -7.16 3.26 24.17
C LYS A 7 -7.35 1.85 23.61
N GLN A 8 -8.30 1.11 24.18
CA GLN A 8 -8.71 -0.19 23.67
C GLN A 8 -9.10 -0.01 22.19
N ARG A 9 -8.46 -0.77 21.31
CA ARG A 9 -8.72 -0.69 19.86
C ARG A 9 -10.12 -1.28 19.65
N LYS A 10 -11.07 -0.48 19.16
CA LYS A 10 -12.36 -1.01 18.67
C LYS A 10 -12.06 -1.98 17.52
N ASP A 11 -12.74 -3.12 17.49
CA ASP A 11 -12.68 -4.00 16.33
C ASP A 11 -13.28 -3.25 15.14
N CYS A 12 -12.49 -3.12 14.08
CA CYS A 12 -12.87 -2.43 12.84
C CYS A 12 -12.87 -3.41 11.66
N ARG A 13 -12.99 -4.71 11.92
CA ARG A 13 -12.93 -5.74 10.89
C ARG A 13 -14.26 -5.82 10.16
N ILE A 14 -14.21 -5.65 8.84
CA ILE A 14 -15.31 -5.95 7.93
C ILE A 14 -15.25 -7.46 7.66
N GLN A 15 -16.33 -8.16 7.97
CA GLN A 15 -16.36 -9.64 7.92
C GLN A 15 -16.54 -10.17 6.50
N ASP A 16 -17.29 -9.45 5.67
CA ASP A 16 -17.59 -9.84 4.30
C ASP A 16 -16.46 -9.46 3.33
N ARG A 17 -15.86 -10.47 2.70
CA ARG A 17 -14.75 -10.30 1.76
C ARG A 17 -15.15 -9.59 0.46
N ALA A 18 -16.38 -9.75 -0.02
CA ALA A 18 -16.88 -9.03 -1.18
C ALA A 18 -17.03 -7.53 -0.87
N VAL A 19 -17.48 -7.20 0.35
CA VAL A 19 -17.53 -5.80 0.83
C VAL A 19 -16.13 -5.23 0.95
N GLU A 20 -15.17 -5.99 1.48
CA GLU A 20 -13.78 -5.55 1.55
C GLU A 20 -13.19 -5.26 0.16
N ASP A 21 -13.43 -6.14 -0.81
CA ASP A 21 -12.97 -5.94 -2.18
C ASP A 21 -13.60 -4.71 -2.83
N SER A 22 -14.92 -4.51 -2.68
CA SER A 22 -15.64 -3.32 -3.14
C SER A 22 -15.08 -2.03 -2.51
N LEU A 23 -14.78 -2.08 -1.22
CA LEU A 23 -14.17 -0.95 -0.51
C LEU A 23 -12.76 -0.66 -0.98
N VAL A 24 -11.95 -1.68 -1.24
CA VAL A 24 -10.61 -1.47 -1.80
C VAL A 24 -10.69 -0.77 -3.14
N GLU A 25 -11.54 -1.22 -4.06
CA GLU A 25 -11.69 -0.57 -5.37
C GLU A 25 -12.22 0.86 -5.21
N PHE A 26 -13.18 1.10 -4.31
CA PHE A 26 -13.63 2.45 -3.97
C PHE A 26 -12.48 3.37 -3.52
N PHE A 27 -11.61 2.91 -2.61
CA PHE A 27 -10.46 3.71 -2.18
C PHE A 27 -9.42 3.88 -3.30
N ARG A 28 -9.23 2.87 -4.15
CA ARG A 28 -8.32 2.94 -5.30
C ARG A 28 -8.78 4.02 -6.29
N GLU A 29 -10.06 4.07 -6.62
CA GLU A 29 -10.64 5.06 -7.53
C GLU A 29 -10.63 6.47 -6.90
N ASN A 30 -10.87 6.56 -5.59
CA ASN A 30 -10.94 7.82 -4.86
C ASN A 30 -9.59 8.20 -4.23
N GLU A 31 -8.57 8.39 -5.08
CA GLU A 31 -7.21 8.76 -4.63
C GLU A 31 -7.19 9.98 -3.69
N MET A 32 -8.10 10.94 -3.86
CA MET A 32 -8.18 12.13 -3.01
C MET A 32 -8.38 11.82 -1.51
N LEU A 33 -8.84 10.62 -1.16
CA LEU A 33 -9.03 10.20 0.23
C LEU A 33 -7.70 9.94 0.94
N TRP A 34 -6.68 9.47 0.24
CA TRP A 34 -5.43 8.98 0.84
C TRP A 34 -4.15 9.55 0.21
N ASN A 35 -4.21 10.02 -1.03
CA ASN A 35 -3.07 10.56 -1.76
C ASN A 35 -2.92 12.07 -1.49
N SER A 36 -1.87 12.45 -0.74
CA SER A 36 -1.59 13.85 -0.40
C SER A 36 -1.13 14.71 -1.59
N GLN A 37 -0.74 14.10 -2.70
CA GLN A 37 -0.32 14.84 -3.91
C GLN A 37 -1.50 15.31 -4.76
N LYS A 38 -2.72 14.80 -4.52
CA LYS A 38 -3.91 15.28 -5.23
C LYS A 38 -4.34 16.63 -4.66
N THR A 39 -4.68 17.57 -5.54
CA THR A 39 -5.17 18.91 -5.18
C THR A 39 -6.39 18.86 -4.25
N ASP A 40 -7.32 17.95 -4.54
CA ASP A 40 -8.54 17.73 -3.77
C ASP A 40 -8.30 17.10 -2.38
N TYR A 41 -7.10 16.57 -2.10
CA TYR A 41 -6.79 16.00 -0.77
C TYR A 41 -6.95 17.04 0.34
N ARG A 42 -6.70 18.32 0.06
CA ARG A 42 -6.87 19.40 1.03
C ARG A 42 -8.34 19.71 1.33
N ASN A 43 -9.26 19.30 0.46
CA ASN A 43 -10.70 19.53 0.61
C ASN A 43 -11.33 18.52 1.59
N LYS A 44 -11.26 18.84 2.89
CA LYS A 44 -11.81 18.00 3.96
C LYS A 44 -13.31 17.72 3.79
N ALA A 45 -14.09 18.73 3.38
CA ALA A 45 -15.53 18.59 3.23
C ALA A 45 -15.89 17.60 2.12
N LYS A 46 -15.19 17.66 0.97
CA LYS A 46 -15.41 16.71 -0.15
C LYS A 46 -15.08 15.28 0.25
N ARG A 47 -13.95 15.05 0.95
CA ARG A 47 -13.57 13.71 1.43
C ARG A 47 -14.58 13.15 2.43
N GLN A 48 -15.02 14.00 3.37
CA GLN A 48 -16.01 13.61 4.37
C GLN A 48 -17.31 13.17 3.71
N ARG A 49 -17.84 13.96 2.76
CA ARG A 49 -19.06 13.61 2.01
C ARG A 49 -18.94 12.27 1.28
N ILE A 50 -17.82 12.03 0.60
CA ILE A 50 -17.59 10.76 -0.12
C ILE A 50 -17.56 9.57 0.85
N LEU A 51 -16.90 9.71 2.00
CA LEU A 51 -16.88 8.68 3.03
C LEU A 51 -18.27 8.46 3.65
N GLU A 52 -19.01 9.52 3.92
CA GLU A 52 -20.39 9.47 4.43
C GLU A 52 -21.31 8.72 3.48
N THR A 53 -21.31 9.07 2.19
CA THR A 53 -22.12 8.38 1.19
C THR A 53 -21.81 6.88 1.16
N LYS A 54 -20.53 6.50 1.15
CA LYS A 54 -20.15 5.08 1.11
C LYS A 54 -20.46 4.34 2.42
N ALA A 55 -20.30 5.01 3.55
CA ALA A 55 -20.63 4.45 4.85
C ALA A 55 -22.14 4.23 5.01
N THR A 56 -22.96 5.17 4.51
CA THR A 56 -24.43 5.02 4.45
C THR A 56 -24.85 3.87 3.53
N GLU A 57 -24.22 3.72 2.35
CA GLU A 57 -24.48 2.59 1.44
C GLU A 57 -24.22 1.22 2.08
N LEU A 58 -23.21 1.15 2.95
CA LEU A 58 -22.81 -0.07 3.65
C LEU A 58 -23.40 -0.21 5.06
N GLU A 59 -24.26 0.73 5.48
CA GLU A 59 -24.86 0.79 6.82
C GLU A 59 -23.84 0.73 7.97
N ILE A 60 -22.67 1.33 7.79
CA ILE A 60 -21.60 1.40 8.80
C ILE A 60 -21.29 2.85 9.19
N GLU A 61 -20.64 3.02 10.34
CA GLU A 61 -20.15 4.32 10.78
C GLU A 61 -18.94 4.77 9.94
N VAL A 62 -18.89 6.05 9.57
CA VAL A 62 -17.76 6.64 8.81
C VAL A 62 -16.43 6.43 9.54
N ASP A 63 -16.42 6.62 10.86
CA ASP A 63 -15.23 6.38 11.69
C ASP A 63 -14.81 4.91 11.66
N HIS A 64 -15.75 3.97 11.59
CA HIS A 64 -15.46 2.54 11.47
C HIS A 64 -14.80 2.24 10.12
N LEU A 65 -15.40 2.71 9.02
CA LEU A 65 -14.86 2.58 7.66
C LEU A 65 -13.44 3.15 7.55
N TRP A 66 -13.25 4.35 8.08
CA TRP A 66 -11.96 5.04 8.01
C TRP A 66 -10.90 4.38 8.90
N THR A 67 -11.29 3.86 10.07
CA THR A 67 -10.40 3.12 10.96
C THR A 67 -9.98 1.79 10.33
N TRP A 68 -10.91 1.06 9.73
CA TRP A 68 -10.63 -0.16 8.95
C TRP A 68 -9.60 0.12 7.86
N PHE A 69 -9.83 1.14 7.04
CA PHE A 69 -8.93 1.49 5.94
C PHE A 69 -7.52 1.85 6.43
N LYS A 70 -7.42 2.66 7.49
CA LYS A 70 -6.14 3.00 8.11
C LYS A 70 -5.41 1.77 8.64
N SER A 71 -6.14 0.80 9.21
CA SER A 71 -5.56 -0.43 9.72
C SER A 71 -4.93 -1.27 8.60
N LEU A 72 -5.62 -1.41 7.46
CA LEU A 72 -5.10 -2.13 6.28
C LEU A 72 -3.90 -1.42 5.67
N ARG A 73 -3.96 -0.09 5.55
CA ARG A 73 -2.83 0.71 5.06
C ARG A 73 -1.59 0.58 5.96
N ASP A 74 -1.76 0.57 7.27
CA ASP A 74 -0.66 0.40 8.22
C ASP A 74 -0.05 -1.01 8.12
N MET A 75 -0.89 -2.05 8.03
CA MET A 75 -0.45 -3.42 7.74
C MET A 75 0.33 -3.50 6.43
N PHE A 76 -0.23 -2.95 5.34
CA PHE A 76 0.45 -2.89 4.05
C PHE A 76 1.81 -2.19 4.13
N THR A 77 1.89 -1.02 4.77
CA THR A 77 3.14 -0.26 4.89
C THR A 77 4.20 -1.03 5.67
N ARG A 78 3.79 -1.81 6.68
CA ARG A 78 4.69 -2.71 7.42
C ARG A 78 5.17 -3.88 6.57
N LEU A 79 4.30 -4.44 5.73
CA LEU A 79 4.62 -5.55 4.81
C LEU A 79 5.46 -5.12 3.60
N ASP A 80 5.33 -3.87 3.16
CA ASP A 80 6.13 -3.30 2.07
C ASP A 80 7.56 -2.99 2.50
N LYS A 81 7.73 -2.49 3.73
CA LYS A 81 9.04 -2.17 4.27
C LYS A 81 9.89 -3.44 4.42
N LYS A 82 10.76 -3.69 3.44
CA LYS A 82 11.81 -4.70 3.56
C LYS A 82 12.81 -4.29 4.63
N LYS A 83 12.84 -4.99 5.77
CA LYS A 83 13.88 -4.77 6.78
C LYS A 83 15.15 -5.53 6.34
N SER A 84 16.30 -4.88 6.42
CA SER A 84 17.57 -5.57 6.17
C SER A 84 17.78 -6.65 7.23
N GLY A 85 18.09 -7.88 6.80
CA GLY A 85 18.27 -9.04 7.68
C GLY A 85 17.00 -9.86 7.96
N GLU A 86 15.84 -9.47 7.43
CA GLU A 86 14.67 -10.36 7.44
C GLU A 86 14.85 -11.46 6.38
N GLY A 87 14.82 -12.71 6.84
CA GLY A 87 14.75 -13.89 5.98
C GLY A 87 13.42 -13.96 5.22
N HIS A 88 13.19 -15.07 4.53
CA HIS A 88 11.95 -15.26 3.78
C HIS A 88 10.75 -15.36 4.74
N GLN A 89 9.98 -14.28 4.89
CA GLN A 89 8.81 -14.27 5.75
C GLN A 89 7.64 -14.97 5.04
N GLN A 90 7.12 -16.03 5.66
CA GLN A 90 5.88 -16.66 5.22
C GLN A 90 4.71 -15.72 5.55
N LEU A 91 4.09 -15.17 4.51
CA LEU A 91 2.93 -14.29 4.65
C LEU A 91 1.68 -15.13 4.87
N THR A 92 0.83 -14.73 5.81
CA THR A 92 -0.52 -15.29 5.97
C THR A 92 -1.38 -14.95 4.76
N GLU A 93 -2.46 -15.70 4.52
CA GLU A 93 -3.41 -15.42 3.43
C GLU A 93 -3.93 -13.98 3.47
N ARG A 94 -4.20 -13.47 4.67
CA ARG A 94 -4.66 -12.10 4.87
C ARG A 94 -3.60 -11.08 4.45
N GLU A 95 -2.35 -11.29 4.82
CA GLU A 95 -1.23 -10.40 4.46
C GLU A 95 -0.95 -10.44 2.95
N MET A 96 -1.03 -11.62 2.33
CA MET A 96 -0.93 -11.76 0.87
C MET A 96 -2.04 -10.98 0.16
N TRP A 97 -3.28 -11.11 0.61
CA TRP A 97 -4.41 -10.36 0.07
C TRP A 97 -4.21 -8.84 0.25
N ILE A 98 -3.81 -8.37 1.43
CA ILE A 98 -3.53 -6.94 1.68
C ILE A 98 -2.45 -6.45 0.72
N LYS A 99 -1.35 -7.19 0.57
CA LYS A 99 -0.23 -6.81 -0.28
C LYS A 99 -0.64 -6.70 -1.75
N ALA A 100 -1.43 -7.66 -2.25
CA ALA A 100 -1.92 -7.65 -3.62
C ALA A 100 -2.91 -6.50 -3.89
N LYS A 101 -3.84 -6.28 -2.96
CA LYS A 101 -4.94 -5.31 -3.12
C LYS A 101 -4.50 -3.86 -2.91
N PHE A 102 -3.57 -3.61 -1.98
CA PHE A 102 -3.09 -2.27 -1.66
C PHE A 102 -1.83 -1.84 -2.45
N ASP A 103 -1.37 -2.61 -3.44
CA ASP A 103 -0.18 -2.28 -4.26
C ASP A 103 -0.23 -0.86 -4.88
N PHE A 104 -1.43 -0.34 -5.16
CA PHE A 104 -1.63 1.02 -5.68
C PHE A 104 -1.08 2.12 -4.74
N PHE A 105 -0.88 1.84 -3.45
CA PHE A 105 -0.27 2.77 -2.51
C PHE A 105 1.24 3.01 -2.75
N HIS A 106 1.99 2.05 -3.32
CA HIS A 106 3.44 2.21 -3.50
C HIS A 106 3.79 3.42 -4.37
N ARG A 107 2.93 3.76 -5.33
CA ARG A 107 3.16 4.87 -6.27
C ARG A 107 3.26 6.23 -5.57
N VAL A 108 2.63 6.37 -4.41
CA VAL A 108 2.51 7.66 -3.69
C VAL A 108 3.42 7.72 -2.46
N VAL A 109 3.64 6.58 -1.80
CA VAL A 109 4.36 6.52 -0.51
C VAL A 109 5.88 6.41 -0.67
N ASN A 110 6.38 5.85 -1.78
CA ASN A 110 7.82 5.70 -2.00
C ASN A 110 8.43 6.92 -2.71
N HIS A 111 9.04 7.82 -1.95
CA HIS A 111 9.93 8.87 -2.48
C HIS A 111 11.28 8.33 -2.99
N ARG A 112 11.63 7.08 -2.65
CA ARG A 112 12.77 6.41 -3.26
C ARG A 112 12.26 5.69 -4.50
N SER A 113 12.60 6.22 -5.67
CA SER A 113 12.54 5.49 -6.94
C SER A 113 13.09 4.08 -6.70
N LYS A 114 12.41 3.04 -7.19
CA LYS A 114 12.99 1.69 -7.23
C LYS A 114 14.39 1.84 -7.82
N PRO A 115 15.44 1.30 -7.19
CA PRO A 115 16.79 1.46 -7.71
C PRO A 115 16.78 0.96 -9.15
N VAL A 116 16.99 1.88 -10.08
CA VAL A 116 17.31 1.57 -11.47
C VAL A 116 18.54 0.66 -11.39
N ARG A 117 18.59 -0.42 -12.19
CA ARG A 117 19.65 -1.44 -12.15
C ARG A 117 20.99 -0.81 -11.76
N SER A 118 21.62 -1.35 -10.71
CA SER A 118 22.90 -0.85 -10.22
C SER A 118 23.90 -0.76 -11.38
N LEU A 119 24.71 0.30 -11.42
CA LEU A 119 25.79 0.46 -12.41
C LEU A 119 26.68 -0.79 -12.48
N LYS A 120 26.94 -1.46 -11.35
CA LYS A 120 27.66 -2.75 -11.33
C LYS A 120 26.96 -3.85 -12.12
N ALA A 121 25.63 -3.95 -12.02
CA ALA A 121 24.84 -4.94 -12.74
C ALA A 121 24.79 -4.62 -14.25
N ILE A 122 24.76 -3.34 -14.61
CA ILE A 122 24.83 -2.90 -16.02
C ILE A 122 26.21 -3.25 -16.60
N ILE A 123 27.30 -2.88 -15.92
CA ILE A 123 28.67 -3.17 -16.37
C ILE A 123 28.90 -4.68 -16.52
N ALA A 124 28.46 -5.49 -15.55
CA ALA A 124 28.60 -6.95 -15.64
C ALA A 124 27.84 -7.54 -16.84
N GLN A 125 26.66 -7.01 -17.14
CA GLN A 125 25.88 -7.45 -18.30
C GLN A 125 26.55 -7.04 -19.61
N THR A 126 26.99 -5.78 -19.73
CA THR A 126 27.71 -5.29 -20.91
C THR A 126 29.01 -6.06 -21.16
N GLN A 127 29.73 -6.44 -20.10
CA GLN A 127 30.93 -7.26 -20.23
C GLN A 127 30.61 -8.66 -20.76
N GLY A 128 29.57 -9.32 -20.23
CA GLY A 128 29.11 -10.62 -20.72
C GLY A 128 28.64 -10.58 -22.17
N ASP A 129 27.91 -9.53 -22.58
CA ASP A 129 27.47 -9.35 -23.96
C ASP A 129 28.66 -9.14 -24.93
N LEU A 130 29.74 -8.49 -24.48
CA LEU A 130 30.98 -8.32 -25.26
C LEU A 130 31.75 -9.64 -25.41
N ASP A 131 31.90 -10.40 -24.31
CA ASP A 131 32.58 -11.70 -24.31
C ASP A 131 31.83 -12.74 -25.18
N GLU A 132 30.49 -12.72 -25.19
CA GLU A 132 29.65 -13.58 -26.03
C GLU A 132 29.82 -13.22 -27.52
N ALA A 133 29.88 -11.92 -27.85
CA ALA A 133 30.10 -11.45 -29.21
C ALA A 133 31.50 -11.81 -29.74
N GLU A 134 32.54 -11.74 -28.90
CA GLU A 134 33.90 -12.13 -29.26
C GLU A 134 34.02 -13.64 -29.49
N ARG A 135 33.32 -14.46 -28.70
CA ARG A 135 33.26 -15.92 -28.88
C ARG A 135 32.48 -16.36 -30.12
N ALA A 136 31.46 -15.61 -30.53
CA ALA A 136 30.70 -15.92 -31.74
C ALA A 136 31.45 -15.55 -33.04
N ALA A 137 32.50 -14.73 -32.95
CA ALA A 137 33.30 -14.28 -34.08
C ALA A 137 34.62 -15.06 -34.26
N ALA A 138 34.94 -16.02 -33.37
CA ALA A 138 36.11 -16.89 -33.40
C ALA A 138 35.77 -18.29 -33.92
#